data_AF-A0A6A4WTB7-F1
#
_entry.id   AF-A0A6A4WTB7-F1
#
_cell.length_a   1.000
_cell.length_b   1.000
_cell.length_c   1.000
_cell.angle_alpha   90.00
_cell.angle_beta   90.00
_cell.angle_gamma   90.00
#
_symmetry.space_group_name_H-M   'P 1'
#
loop_
_entity.id
_entity.type
_entity.pdbx_description
1 polymer ?
#
loop_
_entity_poly.entity_id
_entity_poly.type
_entity_poly.pdbx_seq_one_letter_code
_entity_poly.pdbx_strand_id
1 'polypeptide(L)'
;MKTVSSTQWKKVMGVLSGRLPDIALSKIRGDLPHRRNVHRFLSEYSPEEIRTRLNSYTSFMFVRHPLERLVSGYRNKFGNAPLDGYFPSHFAADIKSRYGSGNVTSLSSHLRGDRRVTFEEFARTLKMAPSFVCLVALVAAAAAYAPPEPAAYAPPEPARCYSEHLSKHFNIGDKWTEAGCQQAECVDGQASLTQCAPVATADASLPSARCRQVAGAVDGQYPACCPTAVCDQCYSQELDTVFDDGAVWTEAGCTQVTCDKGRVASVTCPLVKLAAGCRLEEGDATGAYPSCCPQPVCPRPDQCYSTELDQVFDDGAVWTESDCTQVTCQAGEAVRVPCAAVAAEPGCEVREGTAGGQYPTCCPQSYCPTTTAPPPPPPAKYY
;
A
#
# COMPACT_ATOMS: atom_id res chain seq x y z
N MET A 1 -19.16 30.93 -25.54
CA MET A 1 -17.76 30.67 -25.93
C MET A 1 -16.91 30.54 -24.67
N LYS A 2 -16.50 29.32 -24.28
CA LYS A 2 -15.52 29.13 -23.20
C LYS A 2 -14.14 29.36 -23.80
N THR A 3 -13.69 30.61 -23.84
CA THR A 3 -12.32 30.90 -24.30
C THR A 3 -11.69 31.93 -23.39
N VAL A 4 -10.42 31.70 -23.06
CA VAL A 4 -9.45 32.77 -22.81
C VAL A 4 -9.17 33.43 -24.17
N SER A 5 -10.19 33.98 -24.80
CA SER A 5 -10.07 34.65 -26.09
C SER A 5 -9.49 36.03 -25.85
N SER A 6 -8.40 36.32 -26.56
CA SER A 6 -7.79 37.64 -26.52
C SER A 6 -8.81 38.69 -26.97
N THR A 7 -8.70 39.91 -26.45
CA THR A 7 -9.57 41.04 -26.82
C THR A 7 -9.69 41.20 -28.35
N GLN A 8 -8.65 40.83 -29.10
CA GLN A 8 -8.65 40.89 -30.57
C GLN A 8 -9.61 39.88 -31.20
N TRP A 9 -9.64 38.63 -30.74
CA TRP A 9 -10.58 37.63 -31.25
C TRP A 9 -12.02 37.94 -30.86
N LYS A 10 -12.24 38.54 -29.69
CA LYS A 10 -13.55 39.11 -29.33
C LYS A 10 -13.97 40.19 -30.33
N LYS A 11 -13.08 41.12 -30.70
CA LYS A 11 -13.40 42.10 -31.77
C LYS A 11 -13.80 41.43 -33.07
N VAL A 12 -13.01 40.47 -33.57
CA VAL A 12 -13.30 39.75 -34.82
C VAL A 12 -14.70 39.12 -34.75
N MET A 13 -14.96 38.33 -33.72
CA MET A 13 -16.26 37.67 -33.56
C MET A 13 -17.42 38.65 -33.35
N GLY A 14 -17.15 39.81 -32.73
CA GLY A 14 -18.16 40.84 -32.47
C GLY A 14 -18.58 41.51 -33.76
N VAL A 15 -17.61 41.79 -34.64
CA VAL A 15 -17.86 42.33 -35.99
C VAL A 15 -18.57 41.28 -36.84
N LEU A 16 -18.08 40.04 -36.91
CA LEU A 16 -18.69 38.96 -37.70
C LEU A 16 -20.13 38.64 -37.26
N SER A 17 -20.44 38.80 -35.97
CA SER A 17 -21.79 38.59 -35.44
C SER A 17 -22.69 39.83 -35.56
N GLY A 18 -22.22 40.88 -36.25
CA GLY A 18 -22.95 42.14 -36.48
C GLY A 18 -23.14 43.02 -35.24
N ARG A 19 -22.44 42.71 -34.15
CA ARG A 19 -22.61 43.36 -32.83
C ARG A 19 -21.56 44.43 -32.55
N LEU A 20 -20.51 44.52 -33.36
CA LEU A 20 -19.56 45.63 -33.37
C LEU A 20 -19.51 46.25 -34.77
N PRO A 21 -19.22 47.56 -34.87
CA PRO A 21 -19.11 48.24 -36.15
C PRO A 21 -17.99 47.63 -36.99
N ASP A 22 -18.26 47.42 -38.28
CA ASP A 22 -17.32 46.84 -39.24
C ASP A 22 -16.28 47.87 -39.71
N ILE A 23 -15.32 48.13 -38.82
CA ILE A 23 -14.17 49.02 -39.05
C ILE A 23 -12.89 48.29 -38.65
N ALA A 24 -11.73 48.84 -39.04
CA ALA A 24 -10.43 48.26 -38.69
C ALA A 24 -10.30 47.98 -37.17
N LEU A 25 -10.00 46.73 -36.81
CA LEU A 25 -10.03 46.23 -35.42
C LEU A 25 -9.11 46.99 -34.45
N SER A 26 -8.03 47.61 -34.95
CA SER A 26 -7.12 48.45 -34.18
C SER A 26 -7.76 49.76 -33.73
N LYS A 27 -8.71 50.30 -34.50
CA LYS A 27 -9.48 51.51 -34.16
C LYS A 27 -10.65 51.22 -33.21
N ILE A 28 -11.10 49.97 -33.14
CA ILE A 28 -12.10 49.55 -32.15
C ILE A 28 -11.49 49.65 -30.75
N ARG A 29 -12.12 50.42 -29.86
CA ARG A 29 -11.64 50.55 -28.47
C ARG A 29 -11.57 49.19 -27.77
N GLY A 30 -10.56 49.01 -26.92
CA GLY A 30 -10.25 47.73 -26.28
C GLY A 30 -11.30 47.24 -25.30
N ASP A 31 -12.10 48.13 -24.71
CA ASP A 31 -13.12 47.80 -23.71
C ASP A 31 -14.46 47.33 -24.33
N LEU A 32 -14.79 47.81 -25.53
CA LEU A 32 -16.07 47.51 -26.19
C LEU A 32 -16.38 46.01 -26.35
N PRO A 33 -15.44 45.15 -26.79
CA PRO A 33 -15.70 43.71 -26.99
C PRO A 33 -15.91 42.95 -25.69
N HIS A 34 -15.64 43.56 -24.53
CA HIS A 34 -15.90 42.97 -23.22
C HIS A 34 -17.30 43.31 -22.70
N ARG A 35 -18.05 44.19 -23.39
CA ARG A 35 -19.42 44.51 -23.02
C ARG A 35 -20.33 43.30 -23.27
N ARG A 36 -21.21 43.02 -22.30
CA ARG A 36 -22.06 41.82 -22.29
C ARG A 36 -22.97 41.71 -23.53
N ASN A 37 -23.36 42.83 -24.12
CA ASN A 37 -24.21 42.84 -25.31
C ASN A 37 -23.49 42.45 -26.61
N VAL A 38 -22.15 42.37 -26.61
CA VAL A 38 -21.36 42.06 -27.82
C VAL A 38 -21.18 40.56 -27.99
N HIS A 39 -20.97 39.82 -26.91
CA HIS A 39 -20.87 38.36 -26.95
C HIS A 39 -21.69 37.75 -25.85
N ARG A 40 -22.47 36.73 -26.21
CA ARG A 40 -23.14 35.90 -25.22
C ARG A 40 -22.16 34.96 -24.55
N PHE A 41 -22.11 35.03 -23.22
CA PHE A 41 -21.46 34.07 -22.35
C PHE A 41 -22.18 32.72 -22.46
N LEU A 42 -21.44 31.64 -22.17
CA LEU A 42 -22.03 30.30 -22.21
C LEU A 42 -23.16 30.15 -21.19
N SER A 43 -23.05 30.83 -20.05
CA SER A 43 -24.07 30.90 -19.00
C SER A 43 -25.33 31.67 -19.40
N GLU A 44 -25.35 32.36 -20.55
CA GLU A 44 -26.54 33.04 -21.07
C GLU A 44 -27.39 32.14 -22.00
N TYR A 45 -27.06 30.85 -22.10
CA TYR A 45 -27.85 29.84 -22.83
C TYR A 45 -28.53 28.89 -21.84
N SER A 46 -29.57 28.17 -22.26
CA SER A 46 -30.24 27.20 -21.40
C SER A 46 -29.35 25.97 -21.09
N PRO A 47 -29.58 25.22 -19.98
CA PRO A 47 -28.73 24.08 -19.62
C PRO A 47 -28.62 23.00 -20.70
N GLU A 48 -29.71 22.73 -21.43
CA GLU A 48 -29.73 21.76 -22.53
C GLU A 48 -28.96 22.27 -23.76
N GLU A 49 -29.10 23.56 -24.06
CA GLU A 49 -28.34 24.25 -25.10
C GLU A 49 -26.84 24.32 -24.79
N ILE A 50 -26.48 24.51 -23.52
CA ILE A 50 -25.10 24.46 -23.04
C ILE A 50 -24.55 23.05 -23.21
N ARG A 51 -25.27 22.02 -22.74
CA ARG A 51 -24.84 20.62 -22.84
C ARG A 51 -24.68 20.20 -24.30
N THR A 52 -25.61 20.57 -25.16
CA THR A 52 -25.53 20.34 -26.60
C THR A 52 -24.28 21.00 -27.17
N ARG A 53 -24.06 22.30 -26.91
CA ARG A 53 -22.87 23.01 -27.39
C ARG A 53 -21.57 22.42 -26.87
N LEU A 54 -21.51 21.99 -25.61
CA LEU A 54 -20.31 21.37 -25.05
C LEU A 54 -20.02 19.99 -25.65
N ASN A 55 -21.05 19.21 -25.99
CA ASN A 55 -20.90 17.85 -26.50
C ASN A 55 -20.77 17.79 -28.02
N SER A 56 -21.31 18.76 -28.76
CA SER A 56 -21.36 18.72 -30.23
C SER A 56 -20.58 19.80 -30.96
N TYR A 57 -20.13 20.88 -30.29
CA TYR A 57 -19.41 21.96 -30.98
C TYR A 57 -17.89 21.74 -30.90
N THR A 58 -17.22 21.89 -32.05
CA THR A 58 -15.77 21.75 -32.16
C THR A 58 -15.04 22.89 -31.44
N SER A 59 -14.20 22.53 -30.48
CA SER A 59 -13.34 23.47 -29.76
C SER A 59 -11.93 23.46 -30.37
N PHE A 60 -11.40 24.64 -30.71
CA PHE A 60 -10.02 24.79 -31.19
C PHE A 60 -9.27 25.86 -30.38
N MET A 61 -7.94 25.72 -30.30
CA MET A 61 -7.07 26.63 -29.57
C MET A 61 -5.96 27.15 -30.48
N PHE A 62 -5.85 28.48 -30.58
CA PHE A 62 -4.73 29.14 -31.24
C PHE A 62 -3.72 29.62 -30.21
N VAL A 63 -2.48 29.14 -30.32
CA VAL A 63 -1.37 29.54 -29.44
C VAL A 63 -0.38 30.37 -30.25
N ARG A 64 -0.04 31.57 -29.76
CA ARG A 64 1.05 32.38 -30.31
C ARG A 64 2.37 32.01 -29.63
N HIS A 65 3.48 32.30 -30.31
CA HIS A 65 4.81 32.01 -29.77
C HIS A 65 4.95 32.64 -28.36
N PRO A 66 5.39 31.87 -27.36
CA PRO A 66 5.32 32.28 -25.96
C PRO A 66 6.15 33.55 -25.67
N LEU A 67 7.32 33.70 -26.30
CA LEU A 67 8.15 34.89 -26.15
C LEU A 67 7.48 36.16 -26.71
N GLU A 68 6.73 36.04 -27.81
CA GLU A 68 5.99 37.15 -28.39
C GLU A 68 4.86 37.60 -27.45
N ARG A 69 4.15 36.62 -26.84
CA ARG A 69 3.12 36.91 -25.84
C ARG A 69 3.69 37.58 -24.61
N LEU A 70 4.89 37.17 -24.18
CA LEU A 70 5.56 37.72 -23.02
C LEU A 70 5.94 39.20 -23.24
N VAL A 71 6.59 39.49 -24.36
CA VAL A 71 6.99 40.87 -24.72
C VAL A 71 5.75 41.75 -24.94
N SER A 72 4.70 41.22 -25.58
CA SER A 72 3.45 41.95 -25.78
C SER A 72 2.76 42.28 -24.46
N GLY A 73 2.71 41.32 -23.53
CA GLY A 73 2.16 41.51 -22.19
C GLY A 73 2.91 42.59 -21.40
N TYR A 74 4.24 42.51 -21.37
CA TYR A 74 5.09 43.52 -20.72
C TYR A 74 4.84 44.92 -21.27
N ARG A 75 4.87 45.09 -22.61
CA ARG A 75 4.66 46.40 -23.24
C ARG A 75 3.28 46.97 -22.92
N ASN A 76 2.24 46.13 -22.91
CA ASN A 76 0.89 46.59 -22.58
C ASN A 76 0.71 46.95 -21.10
N LYS A 77 1.36 46.22 -20.18
CA LYS A 77 1.12 46.37 -18.74
C LYS A 77 2.11 47.27 -18.03
N PHE A 78 3.36 47.35 -18.48
CA PHE A 78 4.43 48.08 -17.80
C PHE A 78 5.25 48.99 -18.73
N GLY A 79 5.59 48.52 -19.93
CA GLY A 79 6.46 49.26 -20.86
C GLY A 79 5.84 50.55 -21.38
N ASN A 80 4.66 50.46 -22.01
CA ASN A 80 3.97 51.60 -22.63
C ASN A 80 2.79 52.11 -21.78
N ALA A 81 2.54 51.48 -20.63
CA ALA A 81 1.48 51.92 -19.72
C ALA A 81 1.92 53.19 -18.97
N PRO A 82 1.00 54.15 -18.71
CA PRO A 82 1.26 55.26 -17.81
C PRO A 82 1.75 54.79 -16.44
N LEU A 83 2.65 55.53 -15.78
CA LEU A 83 3.26 55.11 -14.51
C LEU A 83 2.26 55.06 -13.35
N ASP A 84 1.21 55.87 -13.42
CA ASP A 84 0.04 55.89 -12.55
C ASP A 84 -1.03 54.88 -12.98
N GLY A 85 -0.83 54.17 -14.08
CA GLY A 85 -1.73 53.11 -14.55
C GLY A 85 -1.86 51.97 -13.55
N TYR A 86 -2.95 51.21 -13.65
CA TYR A 86 -3.30 50.14 -12.71
C TYR A 86 -2.15 49.15 -12.46
N PHE A 87 -1.60 48.56 -13.52
CA PHE A 87 -0.58 47.52 -13.36
C PHE A 87 0.75 48.04 -12.81
N PRO A 88 1.34 49.15 -13.32
CA PRO A 88 2.54 49.72 -12.73
C PRO A 88 2.32 50.17 -11.28
N SER A 89 1.20 50.82 -10.96
CA SER A 89 0.94 51.30 -9.61
C SER A 89 0.82 50.18 -8.57
N HIS A 90 0.22 49.04 -8.94
CA HIS A 90 -0.02 47.94 -7.99
C HIS A 90 1.09 46.90 -7.93
N PHE A 91 1.84 46.69 -9.02
CA PHE A 91 2.78 45.57 -9.09
C PHE A 91 4.23 45.97 -9.35
N ALA A 92 4.50 47.20 -9.81
CA ALA A 92 5.89 47.58 -10.13
C ALA A 92 6.82 47.57 -8.92
N ALA A 93 6.35 48.04 -7.77
CA ALA A 93 7.15 48.12 -6.56
C ALA A 93 7.55 46.73 -6.04
N ASP A 94 6.62 45.78 -5.98
CA ASP A 94 6.90 44.40 -5.54
C ASP A 94 7.82 43.67 -6.51
N ILE A 95 7.60 43.82 -7.82
CA ILE A 95 8.44 43.21 -8.86
C ILE A 95 9.87 43.75 -8.78
N LYS A 96 10.05 45.07 -8.64
CA LYS A 96 11.37 45.67 -8.46
C LYS A 96 12.02 45.26 -7.15
N SER A 97 11.26 45.17 -6.07
CA SER A 97 11.79 44.74 -4.76
C SER A 97 12.33 43.31 -4.80
N ARG A 98 11.73 42.41 -5.58
CA ARG A 98 12.13 40.99 -5.64
C ARG A 98 13.17 40.70 -6.69
N TYR A 99 13.18 41.44 -7.79
CA TYR A 99 13.95 41.10 -8.99
C TYR A 99 14.79 42.25 -9.55
N GLY A 100 14.77 43.42 -8.92
CA GLY A 100 15.60 44.56 -9.29
C GLY A 100 17.09 44.25 -9.11
N SER A 101 17.88 44.53 -10.14
CA SER A 101 19.33 44.34 -10.12
C SER A 101 20.01 45.51 -9.41
N GLY A 102 20.16 45.43 -8.08
CA GLY A 102 20.93 46.41 -7.29
C GLY A 102 21.05 46.04 -5.81
N ASN A 103 22.26 46.14 -5.27
CA ASN A 103 22.62 45.80 -3.88
C ASN A 103 21.71 46.48 -2.84
N VAL A 104 21.41 45.75 -1.77
CA VAL A 104 20.75 46.27 -0.57
C VAL A 104 21.62 47.36 0.03
N THR A 105 21.23 48.62 -0.13
CA THR A 105 21.56 49.65 0.86
C THR A 105 20.44 50.70 0.91
N SER A 106 19.59 50.50 1.93
CA SER A 106 18.47 51.32 2.38
C SER A 106 17.19 51.33 1.53
N LEU A 107 16.08 51.04 2.20
CA LEU A 107 14.69 51.10 1.74
C LEU A 107 14.24 52.53 1.33
N SER A 108 15.11 53.53 1.43
CA SER A 108 14.79 54.96 1.30
C SER A 108 15.18 55.60 -0.04
N SER A 109 16.03 54.98 -0.87
CA SER A 109 16.50 55.57 -2.15
C SER A 109 15.68 55.16 -3.38
N HIS A 110 14.90 54.06 -3.31
CA HIS A 110 14.01 53.62 -4.41
C HIS A 110 12.72 54.44 -4.55
N LEU A 111 12.45 55.36 -3.62
CA LEU A 111 11.26 56.20 -3.68
C LEU A 111 11.40 57.44 -4.60
N ARG A 112 12.57 57.69 -5.24
CA ARG A 112 12.78 58.90 -6.05
C ARG A 112 13.47 58.76 -7.42
N GLY A 113 13.90 57.58 -7.88
CA GLY A 113 14.60 57.45 -9.16
C GLY A 113 14.23 56.19 -9.94
N ASP A 114 13.50 56.38 -11.05
CA ASP A 114 12.97 55.40 -12.01
C ASP A 114 12.02 54.30 -11.46
N ARG A 115 10.72 54.60 -11.51
CA ARG A 115 9.63 53.71 -11.08
C ARG A 115 9.26 52.64 -12.12
N ARG A 116 9.84 52.62 -13.33
CA ARG A 116 9.36 51.73 -14.40
C ARG A 116 10.02 50.35 -14.35
N VAL A 117 9.20 49.29 -14.27
CA VAL A 117 9.65 47.89 -14.35
C VAL A 117 10.30 47.64 -15.70
N THR A 118 11.47 47.00 -15.72
CA THR A 118 12.15 46.58 -16.95
C THR A 118 11.61 45.25 -17.46
N PHE A 119 11.87 44.92 -18.73
CA PHE A 119 11.40 43.65 -19.29
C PHE A 119 12.02 42.45 -18.58
N GLU A 120 13.29 42.56 -18.18
CA GLU A 120 13.99 41.50 -17.46
C GLU A 120 13.37 41.24 -16.09
N GLU A 121 13.11 42.30 -15.31
CA GLU A 121 12.43 42.20 -14.01
C GLU A 121 11.06 41.53 -14.16
N PHE A 122 10.27 41.97 -15.15
CA PHE A 122 8.98 41.36 -15.45
C PHE A 122 9.10 39.89 -15.90
N ALA A 123 10.11 39.52 -16.69
CA ALA A 123 10.28 38.14 -17.13
C ALA A 123 10.69 37.21 -15.98
N ARG A 124 11.45 37.72 -15.00
CA ARG A 124 11.85 36.96 -13.80
C ARG A 124 10.65 36.62 -12.90
N THR A 125 9.64 37.48 -12.82
CA THR A 125 8.45 37.22 -11.98
C THR A 125 7.66 36.00 -12.41
N LEU A 126 7.71 35.64 -13.70
CA LEU A 126 6.95 34.53 -14.24
C LEU A 126 7.63 33.17 -14.04
N LYS A 127 8.86 33.12 -13.51
CA LYS A 127 9.60 31.87 -13.30
C LYS A 127 9.19 31.11 -12.02
N MET A 128 8.18 31.55 -11.26
CA MET A 128 7.65 30.88 -10.06
C MET A 128 6.13 31.18 -9.87
N ALA A 129 5.28 30.19 -9.64
CA ALA A 129 3.85 30.33 -9.22
C ALA A 129 3.71 29.95 -7.72
N PRO A 130 2.66 30.30 -6.92
CA PRO A 130 1.24 30.51 -7.29
C PRO A 130 0.42 31.63 -6.54
N SER A 131 -0.81 31.84 -7.05
CA SER A 131 -2.08 32.30 -6.41
C SER A 131 -2.32 33.77 -6.02
N PHE A 132 -3.34 34.35 -6.68
CA PHE A 132 -3.83 35.72 -6.58
C PHE A 132 -5.29 35.73 -6.09
N VAL A 133 -5.56 36.57 -5.09
CA VAL A 133 -6.89 37.06 -4.69
C VAL A 133 -7.01 38.51 -5.17
N CYS A 134 -8.20 38.93 -5.62
CA CYS A 134 -8.86 40.21 -5.25
C CYS A 134 -10.00 40.53 -6.24
N LEU A 135 -11.24 40.68 -5.77
CA LEU A 135 -11.82 41.83 -5.05
C LEU A 135 -12.12 43.03 -5.96
N VAL A 136 -13.42 43.28 -6.00
CA VAL A 136 -14.15 44.44 -6.51
C VAL A 136 -13.99 45.62 -5.54
N ALA A 137 -13.88 46.84 -6.06
CA ALA A 137 -14.58 48.07 -5.64
C ALA A 137 -14.11 49.21 -6.58
N LEU A 138 -14.91 50.16 -7.06
CA LEU A 138 -15.73 51.15 -6.36
C LEU A 138 -16.60 51.87 -7.42
N VAL A 139 -17.71 52.50 -7.00
CA VAL A 139 -17.93 53.98 -7.07
C VAL A 139 -19.35 54.29 -6.59
N ALA A 140 -19.46 55.29 -5.69
CA ALA A 140 -20.66 56.06 -5.43
C ALA A 140 -20.31 57.55 -5.50
N ALA A 141 -21.05 58.33 -6.32
CA ALA A 141 -21.37 59.75 -6.13
C ALA A 141 -22.16 60.28 -7.34
N ALA A 142 -23.49 60.40 -7.20
CA ALA A 142 -24.34 61.45 -7.80
C ALA A 142 -25.78 61.23 -7.33
N ALA A 143 -26.19 61.96 -6.30
CA ALA A 143 -27.58 62.10 -5.90
C ALA A 143 -28.08 63.46 -6.39
N ALA A 144 -28.98 63.46 -7.37
CA ALA A 144 -30.00 64.48 -7.61
C ALA A 144 -30.78 64.10 -8.86
N TYR A 145 -31.85 63.31 -8.68
CA TYR A 145 -33.10 63.22 -9.46
C TYR A 145 -33.75 61.89 -9.06
N ALA A 146 -34.74 61.95 -8.18
CA ALA A 146 -35.58 60.82 -7.83
C ALA A 146 -36.90 60.93 -8.65
N PRO A 147 -37.13 60.06 -9.64
CA PRO A 147 -38.48 59.69 -10.07
C PRO A 147 -39.04 58.59 -9.14
N PRO A 148 -40.37 58.37 -9.12
CA PRO A 148 -41.01 57.52 -8.12
C PRO A 148 -40.58 56.06 -8.24
N GLU A 149 -40.48 55.39 -7.09
CA GLU A 149 -40.17 53.96 -6.97
C GLU A 149 -41.08 53.10 -7.86
N PRO A 150 -40.52 52.21 -8.70
CA PRO A 150 -41.12 50.91 -8.91
C PRO A 150 -40.64 49.98 -7.80
N ALA A 151 -41.62 49.33 -7.17
CA ALA A 151 -41.50 48.28 -6.15
C ALA A 151 -40.11 47.60 -6.07
N ALA A 152 -39.56 47.60 -4.85
CA ALA A 152 -38.35 46.92 -4.42
C ALA A 152 -38.03 45.65 -5.25
N TYR A 153 -37.11 45.79 -6.20
CA TYR A 153 -36.42 44.63 -6.76
C TYR A 153 -35.46 44.13 -5.67
N ALA A 154 -35.88 43.11 -4.94
CA ALA A 154 -34.99 42.31 -4.14
C ALA A 154 -33.84 41.84 -5.06
N PRO A 155 -32.55 42.05 -4.69
CA PRO A 155 -31.45 41.53 -5.47
C PRO A 155 -31.68 40.02 -5.66
N PRO A 156 -31.42 39.45 -6.85
CA PRO A 156 -31.57 38.02 -7.05
C PRO A 156 -30.73 37.35 -5.97
N GLU A 157 -31.36 36.54 -5.12
CA GLU A 157 -30.65 35.78 -4.11
C GLU A 157 -29.46 35.10 -4.80
N PRO A 158 -28.27 35.06 -4.15
CA PRO A 158 -27.14 34.32 -4.71
C PRO A 158 -27.65 32.95 -5.14
N ALA A 159 -27.25 32.46 -6.32
CA ALA A 159 -27.79 31.22 -6.85
C ALA A 159 -27.51 30.08 -5.86
N ARG A 160 -28.52 29.76 -5.04
CA ARG A 160 -28.45 28.78 -3.96
C ARG A 160 -29.11 27.51 -4.44
N CYS A 161 -28.50 26.40 -4.14
CA CYS A 161 -29.10 25.10 -4.38
C CYS A 161 -30.06 24.80 -3.24
N TYR A 162 -31.25 24.29 -3.57
CA TYR A 162 -32.18 23.80 -2.57
C TYR A 162 -32.12 22.27 -2.53
N SER A 163 -31.97 21.72 -1.33
CA SER A 163 -32.13 20.29 -1.06
C SER A 163 -33.56 20.05 -0.59
N GLU A 164 -34.33 19.25 -1.33
CA GLU A 164 -35.67 18.85 -0.92
C GLU A 164 -35.63 17.94 0.31
N HIS A 165 -34.69 16.98 0.33
CA HIS A 165 -34.49 16.05 1.44
C HIS A 165 -34.18 16.78 2.76
N LEU A 166 -33.25 17.73 2.74
CA LEU A 166 -32.86 18.47 3.94
C LEU A 166 -33.71 19.72 4.17
N SER A 167 -34.63 20.02 3.24
CA SER A 167 -35.45 21.23 3.23
C SER A 167 -34.62 22.51 3.49
N LYS A 168 -33.44 22.59 2.87
CA LYS A 168 -32.42 23.60 3.18
C LYS A 168 -31.76 24.15 1.92
N HIS A 169 -31.44 25.45 1.95
CA HIS A 169 -30.65 26.12 0.92
C HIS A 169 -29.15 26.10 1.21
N PHE A 170 -28.37 25.78 0.19
CA PHE A 170 -26.92 25.68 0.17
C PHE A 170 -26.33 26.72 -0.79
N ASN A 171 -25.21 27.31 -0.42
CA ASN A 171 -24.48 28.27 -1.26
C ASN A 171 -23.66 27.55 -2.34
N ILE A 172 -23.28 28.27 -3.39
CA ILE A 172 -22.37 27.74 -4.42
C ILE A 172 -21.07 27.25 -3.75
N GLY A 173 -20.66 26.02 -4.07
CA GLY A 173 -19.51 25.33 -3.50
C GLY A 173 -19.81 24.51 -2.24
N ASP A 174 -20.98 24.69 -1.62
CA ASP A 174 -21.38 23.84 -0.50
C ASP A 174 -21.59 22.40 -0.96
N LYS A 175 -21.23 21.46 -0.08
CA LYS A 175 -21.41 20.03 -0.29
C LYS A 175 -22.29 19.45 0.81
N TRP A 176 -23.24 18.60 0.44
CA TRP A 176 -24.12 17.91 1.38
C TRP A 176 -24.43 16.49 0.90
N THR A 177 -25.06 15.72 1.79
CA THR A 177 -25.50 14.35 1.48
C THR A 177 -26.99 14.37 1.18
N GLU A 178 -27.35 13.89 -0.01
CA GLU A 178 -28.73 13.69 -0.44
C GLU A 178 -29.23 12.28 -0.12
N ALA A 179 -30.54 12.06 -0.29
CA ALA A 179 -31.16 10.76 -0.11
C ALA A 179 -30.47 9.69 -1.00
N GLY A 180 -30.36 8.46 -0.48
CA GLY A 180 -29.65 7.39 -1.19
C GLY A 180 -28.13 7.53 -1.21
N CYS A 181 -27.55 8.25 -0.24
CA CYS A 181 -26.12 8.48 -0.07
C CYS A 181 -25.43 9.06 -1.33
N GLN A 182 -25.93 10.18 -1.81
CA GLN A 182 -25.33 10.91 -2.92
C GLN A 182 -24.66 12.18 -2.40
N GLN A 183 -23.46 12.49 -2.89
CA GLN A 183 -22.85 13.79 -2.62
C GLN A 183 -23.42 14.81 -3.59
N ALA A 184 -24.12 15.81 -3.06
CA ALA A 184 -24.51 16.97 -3.83
C ALA A 184 -23.48 18.09 -3.62
N GLU A 185 -23.07 18.74 -4.71
CA GLU A 185 -22.26 19.96 -4.69
C GLU A 185 -23.03 21.05 -5.43
N CYS A 186 -23.17 22.23 -4.82
CA CYS A 186 -23.87 23.33 -5.45
C CYS A 186 -22.97 23.99 -6.51
N VAL A 187 -23.26 23.76 -7.79
CA VAL A 187 -22.51 24.33 -8.91
C VAL A 187 -23.46 25.23 -9.71
N ASP A 188 -23.16 26.53 -9.73
CA ASP A 188 -23.96 27.54 -10.44
C ASP A 188 -25.47 27.53 -10.10
N GLY A 189 -25.82 27.24 -8.84
CA GLY A 189 -27.22 27.19 -8.36
C GLY A 189 -27.95 25.88 -8.64
N GLN A 190 -27.28 24.88 -9.21
CA GLN A 190 -27.80 23.53 -9.41
C GLN A 190 -26.99 22.50 -8.61
N ALA A 191 -27.68 21.56 -7.97
CA ALA A 191 -27.03 20.47 -7.26
C ALA A 191 -26.45 19.48 -8.28
N SER A 192 -25.12 19.37 -8.31
CA SER A 192 -24.40 18.33 -9.05
C SER A 192 -24.28 17.10 -8.15
N LEU A 193 -24.88 15.98 -8.56
CA LEU A 193 -24.93 14.75 -7.78
C LEU A 193 -23.80 13.80 -8.16
N THR A 194 -23.11 13.28 -7.15
CA THR A 194 -22.12 12.21 -7.28
C THR A 194 -22.63 11.00 -6.51
N GLN A 195 -22.72 9.86 -7.20
CA GLN A 195 -23.16 8.60 -6.60
C GLN A 195 -21.98 7.86 -5.96
N CYS A 196 -22.28 6.96 -5.03
CA CYS A 196 -21.27 6.03 -4.51
C CYS A 196 -20.63 5.24 -5.65
N ALA A 197 -19.32 5.04 -5.55
CA ALA A 197 -18.61 4.17 -6.48
C ALA A 197 -19.14 2.73 -6.37
N PRO A 198 -19.17 1.96 -7.47
CA PRO A 198 -19.49 0.54 -7.41
C PRO A 198 -18.46 -0.19 -6.53
N VAL A 199 -18.95 -1.04 -5.63
CA VAL A 199 -18.12 -1.83 -4.72
C VAL A 199 -17.65 -3.08 -5.47
N ALA A 200 -16.33 -3.20 -5.69
CA ALA A 200 -15.75 -4.42 -6.23
C ALA A 200 -15.70 -5.49 -5.12
N THR A 201 -16.35 -6.63 -5.36
CA THR A 201 -16.33 -7.79 -4.44
C THR A 201 -15.25 -8.81 -4.77
N ALA A 202 -14.43 -8.52 -5.78
CA ALA A 202 -13.28 -9.32 -6.18
C ALA A 202 -12.07 -8.40 -6.37
N ASP A 203 -11.00 -8.67 -5.64
CA ASP A 203 -9.71 -7.99 -5.80
C ASP A 203 -8.73 -8.94 -6.51
N ALA A 204 -8.36 -8.60 -7.75
CA ALA A 204 -7.42 -9.40 -8.54
C ALA A 204 -6.02 -9.50 -7.90
N SER A 205 -5.68 -8.59 -6.97
CA SER A 205 -4.43 -8.61 -6.22
C SER A 205 -4.46 -9.54 -4.99
N LEU A 206 -5.65 -9.94 -4.55
CA LEU A 206 -5.88 -10.81 -3.38
C LEU A 206 -6.83 -11.96 -3.77
N PRO A 207 -6.34 -12.96 -4.52
CA PRO A 207 -7.17 -14.06 -5.03
C PRO A 207 -7.80 -14.93 -3.92
N SER A 208 -7.18 -14.97 -2.74
CA SER A 208 -7.70 -15.67 -1.55
C SER A 208 -8.79 -14.90 -0.82
N ALA A 209 -8.86 -13.57 -1.00
CA ALA A 209 -9.79 -12.73 -0.27
C ALA A 209 -11.19 -12.85 -0.86
N ARG A 210 -12.17 -13.08 0.01
CA ARG A 210 -13.58 -12.95 -0.33
C ARG A 210 -14.10 -11.67 0.29
N CYS A 211 -14.47 -10.75 -0.58
CA CYS A 211 -14.99 -9.46 -0.16
C CYS A 211 -16.51 -9.50 -0.14
N ARG A 212 -17.10 -9.17 1.01
CA ARG A 212 -18.54 -8.92 1.11
C ARG A 212 -18.81 -7.43 1.09
N GLN A 213 -19.89 -7.04 0.43
CA GLN A 213 -20.37 -5.68 0.51
C GLN A 213 -21.04 -5.47 1.86
N VAL A 214 -20.57 -4.49 2.61
CA VAL A 214 -21.22 -4.04 3.85
C VAL A 214 -21.90 -2.69 3.59
N ALA A 215 -23.05 -2.47 4.22
CA ALA A 215 -23.74 -1.19 4.15
C ALA A 215 -22.91 -0.12 4.88
N GLY A 216 -22.92 1.11 4.37
CA GLY A 216 -22.34 2.25 5.08
C GLY A 216 -23.16 2.64 6.30
N ALA A 217 -22.70 3.66 7.03
CA ALA A 217 -23.41 4.15 8.21
C ALA A 217 -24.78 4.72 7.82
N VAL A 218 -25.85 4.27 8.50
CA VAL A 218 -27.25 4.63 8.19
C VAL A 218 -27.47 6.16 8.24
N ASP A 219 -26.90 6.83 9.24
CA ASP A 219 -26.96 8.29 9.41
C ASP A 219 -25.64 8.99 9.01
N GLY A 220 -24.77 8.28 8.29
CA GLY A 220 -23.49 8.82 7.85
C GLY A 220 -23.64 9.88 6.76
N GLN A 221 -22.74 10.87 6.76
CA GLN A 221 -22.59 11.74 5.59
C GLN A 221 -21.72 11.06 4.53
N TYR A 222 -21.91 11.40 3.25
CA TYR A 222 -21.06 10.93 2.17
C TYR A 222 -19.58 11.27 2.44
N PRO A 223 -18.63 10.32 2.27
CA PRO A 223 -18.81 8.98 1.71
C PRO A 223 -19.07 7.88 2.76
N ALA A 224 -19.24 8.18 4.04
CA ALA A 224 -19.38 7.17 5.11
C ALA A 224 -20.69 6.36 5.04
N CYS A 225 -21.74 6.91 4.43
CA CYS A 225 -22.97 6.15 4.14
C CYS A 225 -22.85 5.25 2.90
N CYS A 226 -21.76 5.35 2.13
CA CYS A 226 -21.59 4.52 0.94
C CYS A 226 -21.27 3.08 1.34
N PRO A 227 -21.78 2.08 0.60
CA PRO A 227 -21.38 0.71 0.82
C PRO A 227 -19.88 0.55 0.57
N THR A 228 -19.24 -0.32 1.34
CA THR A 228 -17.82 -0.64 1.23
C THR A 228 -17.61 -2.14 1.09
N ALA A 229 -16.47 -2.54 0.53
CA ALA A 229 -16.04 -3.93 0.55
C ALA A 229 -15.26 -4.18 1.84
N VAL A 230 -15.64 -5.23 2.56
CA VAL A 230 -14.82 -5.80 3.63
C VAL A 230 -14.32 -7.14 3.15
N CYS A 231 -13.00 -7.27 3.07
CA CYS A 231 -12.28 -8.45 2.59
C CYS A 231 -11.57 -9.12 3.77
N ASP A 232 -12.33 -9.48 4.80
CA ASP A 232 -11.85 -10.09 6.04
C ASP A 232 -11.90 -11.63 6.00
N GLN A 233 -12.50 -12.21 4.96
CA GLN A 233 -12.63 -13.65 4.81
C GLN A 233 -11.63 -14.24 3.80
N CYS A 234 -11.17 -15.45 4.07
CA CYS A 234 -10.24 -16.20 3.22
C CYS A 234 -10.91 -17.43 2.63
N TYR A 235 -10.67 -17.72 1.36
CA TYR A 235 -11.15 -18.92 0.69
C TYR A 235 -10.04 -19.96 0.57
N SER A 236 -10.28 -21.17 1.07
CA SER A 236 -9.45 -22.33 0.79
C SER A 236 -9.96 -23.02 -0.47
N GLN A 237 -9.12 -23.11 -1.48
CA GLN A 237 -9.44 -23.84 -2.72
C GLN A 237 -9.49 -25.35 -2.49
N GLU A 238 -8.67 -25.86 -1.57
CA GLU A 238 -8.58 -27.29 -1.29
C GLU A 238 -9.82 -27.80 -0.54
N LEU A 239 -10.27 -27.04 0.47
CA LEU A 239 -11.45 -27.38 1.26
C LEU A 239 -12.76 -26.84 0.68
N ASP A 240 -12.69 -26.09 -0.44
CA ASP A 240 -13.84 -25.40 -1.07
C ASP A 240 -14.70 -24.64 -0.05
N THR A 241 -14.04 -23.96 0.89
CA THR A 241 -14.68 -23.36 2.07
C THR A 241 -14.15 -21.96 2.32
N VAL A 242 -15.03 -21.08 2.81
CA VAL A 242 -14.67 -19.71 3.24
C VAL A 242 -14.52 -19.70 4.75
N PHE A 243 -13.42 -19.08 5.21
CA PHE A 243 -13.05 -18.95 6.61
C PHE A 243 -13.04 -17.47 7.02
N ASP A 244 -13.49 -17.20 8.24
CA ASP A 244 -13.48 -15.86 8.82
C ASP A 244 -12.07 -15.41 9.23
N ASP A 245 -11.90 -14.11 9.46
CA ASP A 245 -10.64 -13.53 9.95
C ASP A 245 -10.18 -14.20 11.25
N GLY A 246 -8.90 -14.55 11.31
CA GLY A 246 -8.30 -15.27 12.44
C GLY A 246 -8.60 -16.76 12.51
N ALA A 247 -9.41 -17.31 11.60
CA ALA A 247 -9.62 -18.75 11.52
C ALA A 247 -8.32 -19.48 11.16
N VAL A 248 -8.15 -20.66 11.75
CA VAL A 248 -7.01 -21.55 11.52
C VAL A 248 -7.54 -22.92 11.11
N TRP A 249 -7.01 -23.46 10.02
CA TRP A 249 -7.36 -24.80 9.52
C TRP A 249 -6.10 -25.56 9.08
N THR A 250 -6.29 -26.84 8.76
CA THR A 250 -5.23 -27.71 8.24
C THR A 250 -5.57 -28.12 6.82
N GLU A 251 -4.63 -27.94 5.90
CA GLU A 251 -4.67 -28.39 4.51
C GLU A 251 -3.75 -29.61 4.32
N ALA A 252 -3.79 -30.21 3.13
CA ALA A 252 -2.99 -31.37 2.77
C ALA A 252 -1.50 -31.19 3.09
N GLY A 253 -0.85 -32.32 3.38
CA GLY A 253 0.55 -32.33 3.78
C GLY A 253 0.79 -31.78 5.19
N CYS A 254 -0.24 -31.75 6.04
CA CYS A 254 -0.19 -31.22 7.41
C CYS A 254 0.30 -29.76 7.44
N THR A 255 -0.36 -28.91 6.66
CA THR A 255 -0.05 -27.48 6.58
C THR A 255 -1.08 -26.70 7.39
N GLN A 256 -0.63 -25.96 8.40
CA GLN A 256 -1.50 -25.01 9.09
C GLN A 256 -1.69 -23.78 8.22
N VAL A 257 -2.93 -23.38 8.00
CA VAL A 257 -3.27 -22.15 7.28
C VAL A 257 -4.06 -21.25 8.21
N THR A 258 -3.73 -19.96 8.19
CA THR A 258 -4.38 -18.91 8.99
C THR A 258 -4.90 -17.81 8.09
N CYS A 259 -6.13 -17.37 8.32
CA CYS A 259 -6.68 -16.19 7.67
C CYS A 259 -6.29 -14.92 8.45
N ASP A 260 -5.67 -13.95 7.76
CA ASP A 260 -5.40 -12.61 8.25
C ASP A 260 -5.92 -11.60 7.23
N LYS A 261 -7.12 -11.07 7.49
CA LYS A 261 -7.77 -10.00 6.72
C LYS A 261 -7.75 -10.24 5.20
N GLY A 262 -8.20 -11.43 4.81
CA GLY A 262 -8.27 -11.87 3.41
C GLY A 262 -6.96 -12.45 2.84
N ARG A 263 -5.86 -12.42 3.59
CA ARG A 263 -4.60 -13.10 3.23
C ARG A 263 -4.50 -14.42 3.98
N VAL A 264 -4.01 -15.43 3.28
CA VAL A 264 -3.67 -16.72 3.88
C VAL A 264 -2.18 -16.77 4.20
N ALA A 265 -1.86 -17.16 5.43
CA ALA A 265 -0.50 -17.51 5.84
C ALA A 265 -0.44 -19.01 6.12
N SER A 266 0.56 -19.69 5.58
CA SER A 266 0.71 -21.14 5.71
C SER A 266 2.01 -21.50 6.42
N VAL A 267 1.95 -22.45 7.35
CA VAL A 267 3.09 -23.03 8.06
C VAL A 267 3.08 -24.54 7.87
N THR A 268 4.16 -25.09 7.34
CA THR A 268 4.35 -26.54 7.19
C THR A 268 5.02 -27.13 8.43
N CYS A 269 5.06 -28.46 8.53
CA CYS A 269 5.77 -29.13 9.60
C CYS A 269 7.25 -28.70 9.69
N PRO A 270 7.79 -28.58 10.93
CA PRO A 270 9.16 -28.16 11.13
C PRO A 270 10.14 -29.20 10.59
N LEU A 271 11.21 -28.73 9.95
CA LEU A 271 12.35 -29.58 9.58
C LEU A 271 13.19 -29.85 10.84
N VAL A 272 13.06 -31.04 11.41
CA VAL A 272 13.80 -31.45 12.61
C VAL A 272 15.12 -32.12 12.21
N LYS A 273 16.24 -31.60 12.70
CA LYS A 273 17.53 -32.29 12.63
C LYS A 273 17.58 -33.32 13.77
N LEU A 274 17.48 -34.61 13.44
CA LEU A 274 17.54 -35.68 14.43
C LEU A 274 18.95 -35.80 15.03
N ALA A 275 19.02 -35.97 16.35
CA ALA A 275 20.25 -36.37 17.03
C ALA A 275 20.46 -37.88 16.89
N ALA A 276 21.69 -38.35 17.17
CA ALA A 276 22.00 -39.78 17.13
C ALA A 276 21.07 -40.56 18.08
N GLY A 277 20.48 -41.65 17.57
CA GLY A 277 19.52 -42.48 18.30
C GLY A 277 18.08 -41.97 18.32
N CYS A 278 17.80 -40.77 17.82
CA CYS A 278 16.44 -40.31 17.60
C CYS A 278 15.90 -40.81 16.26
N ARG A 279 14.64 -41.26 16.24
CA ARG A 279 13.91 -41.57 15.01
C ARG A 279 12.75 -40.62 14.82
N LEU A 280 12.27 -40.52 13.58
CA LEU A 280 11.04 -39.78 13.28
C LEU A 280 9.88 -40.77 13.27
N GLU A 281 8.84 -40.50 14.05
CA GLU A 281 7.58 -41.24 13.99
C GLU A 281 6.54 -40.44 13.21
N GLU A 282 5.69 -41.14 12.46
CA GLU A 282 4.60 -40.54 11.71
C GLU A 282 3.61 -39.87 12.68
N GLY A 283 3.11 -38.68 12.30
CA GLY A 283 2.05 -38.01 13.03
C GLY A 283 0.69 -38.69 12.83
N ASP A 284 -0.32 -38.21 13.54
CA ASP A 284 -1.70 -38.65 13.32
C ASP A 284 -2.17 -38.18 11.93
N ALA A 285 -2.25 -39.10 10.97
CA ALA A 285 -2.65 -38.82 9.60
C ALA A 285 -4.05 -38.23 9.45
N THR A 286 -4.90 -38.37 10.47
CA THR A 286 -6.27 -37.79 10.51
C THR A 286 -6.38 -36.55 11.38
N GLY A 287 -5.32 -36.22 12.12
CA GLY A 287 -5.26 -35.09 13.03
C GLY A 287 -5.04 -33.76 12.31
N ALA A 288 -5.30 -32.66 13.02
CA ALA A 288 -4.97 -31.32 12.57
C ALA A 288 -3.50 -30.98 12.86
N TYR A 289 -2.96 -29.95 12.23
CA TYR A 289 -1.66 -29.42 12.64
C TYR A 289 -1.72 -28.96 14.12
N PRO A 290 -0.70 -29.28 14.96
CA PRO A 290 0.56 -29.94 14.64
C PRO A 290 0.56 -31.47 14.87
N SER A 291 -0.56 -32.10 15.25
CA SER A 291 -0.57 -33.53 15.59
C SER A 291 -0.32 -34.45 14.39
N CYS A 292 -0.65 -33.99 13.19
CA CYS A 292 -0.30 -34.68 11.95
C CYS A 292 1.18 -34.53 11.56
N CYS A 293 1.97 -33.69 12.26
CA CYS A 293 3.38 -33.53 11.94
C CYS A 293 4.22 -34.69 12.50
N PRO A 294 5.21 -35.18 11.74
CA PRO A 294 6.14 -36.17 12.23
C PRO A 294 6.87 -35.69 13.50
N GLN A 295 6.95 -36.53 14.51
CA GLN A 295 7.55 -36.19 15.81
C GLN A 295 8.87 -36.92 16.01
N PRO A 296 9.93 -36.25 16.51
CA PRO A 296 11.16 -36.91 16.89
C PRO A 296 10.94 -37.70 18.19
N VAL A 297 11.15 -39.00 18.14
CA VAL A 297 11.20 -39.87 19.32
C VAL A 297 12.66 -40.18 19.61
N CYS A 298 13.16 -39.63 20.71
CA CYS A 298 14.53 -39.79 21.15
C CYS A 298 14.62 -40.76 22.34
N PRO A 299 15.78 -41.39 22.57
CA PRO A 299 16.02 -42.18 23.76
C PRO A 299 15.82 -41.32 25.01
N ARG A 300 15.19 -41.88 26.03
CA ARG A 300 15.11 -41.25 27.34
C ARG A 300 16.51 -41.13 27.95
N PRO A 301 16.73 -40.22 28.92
CA PRO A 301 18.06 -40.01 29.52
C PRO A 301 18.69 -41.26 30.15
N ASP A 302 17.89 -42.26 30.51
CA ASP A 302 18.29 -43.55 31.08
C ASP A 302 18.48 -44.66 30.02
N GLN A 303 18.11 -44.41 28.76
CA GLN A 303 18.21 -45.36 27.66
C GLN A 303 19.51 -45.17 26.87
N CYS A 304 20.07 -46.26 26.37
CA CYS A 304 21.30 -46.25 25.59
C CYS A 304 21.02 -46.57 24.13
N TYR A 305 21.64 -45.84 23.21
CA TYR A 305 21.57 -46.13 21.78
C TYR A 305 22.85 -46.81 21.29
N SER A 306 22.71 -47.97 20.63
CA SER A 306 23.81 -48.62 19.93
C SER A 306 23.82 -48.17 18.47
N THR A 307 24.90 -47.53 18.05
CA THR A 307 25.11 -47.10 16.66
C THR A 307 25.29 -48.27 15.70
N GLU A 308 25.77 -49.41 16.18
CA GLU A 308 25.98 -50.60 15.35
C GLU A 308 24.69 -51.35 15.06
N LEU A 309 23.87 -51.52 16.09
CA LEU A 309 22.61 -52.24 15.98
C LEU A 309 21.45 -51.33 15.56
N ASP A 310 21.69 -50.02 15.47
CA ASP A 310 20.67 -48.98 15.22
C ASP A 310 19.44 -49.15 16.14
N GLN A 311 19.72 -49.44 17.41
CA GLN A 311 18.69 -49.83 18.38
C GLN A 311 18.89 -49.11 19.73
N VAL A 312 17.77 -48.76 20.35
CA VAL A 312 17.70 -48.18 21.70
C VAL A 312 17.43 -49.29 22.71
N PHE A 313 18.17 -49.29 23.80
CA PHE A 313 18.11 -50.26 24.89
C PHE A 313 17.73 -49.55 26.21
N ASP A 314 16.89 -50.20 27.00
CA ASP A 314 16.52 -49.72 28.34
C ASP A 314 17.68 -49.84 29.34
N ASP A 315 17.59 -49.10 30.45
CA ASP A 315 18.57 -49.19 31.53
C ASP A 315 18.73 -50.63 32.05
N GLY A 316 19.97 -51.06 32.24
CA GLY A 316 20.32 -52.43 32.64
C GLY A 316 20.27 -53.48 31.52
N ALA A 317 19.85 -53.13 30.30
CA ALA A 317 19.90 -54.05 29.17
C ALA A 317 21.35 -54.41 28.81
N VAL A 318 21.55 -55.67 28.39
CA VAL A 318 22.85 -56.20 27.98
C VAL A 318 22.74 -56.75 26.56
N TRP A 319 23.66 -56.35 25.68
CA TRP A 319 23.76 -56.84 24.31
C TRP A 319 25.20 -57.12 23.92
N THR A 320 25.40 -57.68 22.73
CA THR A 320 26.73 -57.94 22.15
C THR A 320 26.86 -57.12 20.88
N GLU A 321 27.88 -56.25 20.84
CA GLU A 321 28.29 -55.51 19.64
C GLU A 321 29.28 -56.35 18.83
N SER A 322 29.65 -55.84 17.65
CA SER A 322 30.74 -56.36 16.83
C SER A 322 32.02 -56.56 17.65
N ASP A 323 32.89 -57.45 17.18
CA ASP A 323 34.12 -57.87 17.86
C ASP A 323 33.91 -58.56 19.23
N CYS A 324 32.73 -59.13 19.45
CA CYS A 324 32.36 -59.83 20.69
C CYS A 324 32.55 -58.96 21.93
N THR A 325 32.06 -57.73 21.87
CA THR A 325 32.07 -56.81 23.01
C THR A 325 30.73 -56.87 23.73
N GLN A 326 30.75 -57.18 25.03
CA GLN A 326 29.54 -57.05 25.86
C GLN A 326 29.27 -55.58 26.13
N VAL A 327 28.04 -55.15 25.92
CA VAL A 327 27.63 -53.78 26.22
C VAL A 327 26.49 -53.82 27.22
N THR A 328 26.58 -52.99 28.25
CA THR A 328 25.54 -52.83 29.27
C THR A 328 25.11 -51.37 29.32
N CYS A 329 23.81 -51.12 29.26
CA CYS A 329 23.29 -49.78 29.50
C CYS A 329 23.27 -49.48 31.01
N GLN A 330 23.90 -48.37 31.41
CA GLN A 330 23.93 -47.90 32.79
C GLN A 330 23.57 -46.41 32.82
N ALA A 331 22.32 -46.09 33.17
CA ALA A 331 21.79 -44.74 33.28
C ALA A 331 22.11 -43.85 32.05
N GLY A 332 21.90 -44.39 30.84
CA GLY A 332 22.18 -43.70 29.57
C GLY A 332 23.62 -43.85 29.05
N GLU A 333 24.53 -44.44 29.82
CA GLU A 333 25.90 -44.73 29.38
C GLU A 333 26.05 -46.19 28.93
N ALA A 334 26.54 -46.39 27.70
CA ALA A 334 26.83 -47.72 27.16
C ALA A 334 28.23 -48.19 27.58
N VAL A 335 28.29 -48.99 28.65
CA VAL A 335 29.54 -49.56 29.19
C VAL A 335 29.94 -50.78 28.38
N ARG A 336 31.12 -50.74 27.77
CA ARG A 336 31.64 -51.78 26.86
C ARG A 336 32.75 -52.60 27.52
N VAL A 337 32.60 -53.91 27.47
CA VAL A 337 33.54 -54.90 28.02
C VAL A 337 33.96 -55.84 26.90
N PRO A 338 35.17 -55.70 26.34
CA PRO A 338 35.68 -56.62 25.34
C PRO A 338 36.03 -57.98 25.97
N CYS A 339 36.24 -58.99 25.12
CA CYS A 339 36.78 -60.27 25.58
C CYS A 339 38.10 -60.10 26.34
N ALA A 340 38.30 -60.91 27.38
CA ALA A 340 39.57 -60.98 28.06
C ALA A 340 40.66 -61.47 27.09
N ALA A 341 41.85 -60.87 27.15
CA ALA A 341 42.99 -61.33 26.38
C ALA A 341 43.38 -62.74 26.82
N VAL A 342 43.32 -63.70 25.91
CA VAL A 342 43.71 -65.09 26.17
C VAL A 342 45.15 -65.29 25.67
N ALA A 343 46.04 -65.72 26.56
CA ALA A 343 47.41 -66.08 26.21
C ALA A 343 47.50 -67.56 25.83
N ALA A 344 48.30 -67.88 24.81
CA ALA A 344 48.66 -69.26 24.48
C ALA A 344 49.69 -69.77 25.50
N GLU A 345 49.21 -70.32 26.62
CA GLU A 345 50.08 -70.99 27.58
C GLU A 345 50.65 -72.30 26.99
N PRO A 346 51.89 -72.70 27.37
CA PRO A 346 52.49 -73.94 26.88
C PRO A 346 51.64 -75.17 27.17
N GLY A 347 51.16 -75.85 26.13
CA GLY A 347 50.31 -77.03 26.22
C GLY A 347 48.80 -76.77 26.16
N CYS A 348 48.38 -75.50 26.05
CA CYS A 348 46.99 -75.11 25.85
C CYS A 348 46.74 -74.65 24.41
N GLU A 349 45.57 -74.97 23.86
CA GLU A 349 45.12 -74.50 22.54
C GLU A 349 44.13 -73.36 22.71
N VAL A 350 44.35 -72.22 22.03
CA VAL A 350 43.33 -71.16 21.95
C VAL A 350 42.39 -71.50 20.82
N ARG A 351 41.09 -71.58 21.12
CA ARG A 351 40.04 -71.77 20.12
C ARG A 351 39.22 -70.49 20.01
N GLU A 352 38.96 -70.09 18.78
CA GLU A 352 38.06 -68.99 18.48
C GLU A 352 36.66 -69.29 19.01
N GLY A 353 35.98 -68.25 19.46
CA GLY A 353 34.59 -68.36 19.91
C GLY A 353 33.63 -68.61 18.75
N THR A 354 32.35 -68.75 19.08
CA THR A 354 31.30 -68.93 18.08
C THR A 354 31.13 -67.63 17.28
N ALA A 355 31.44 -67.64 15.99
CA ALA A 355 31.26 -66.48 15.11
C ALA A 355 29.78 -66.05 15.09
N GLY A 356 29.52 -64.78 15.43
CA GLY A 356 28.15 -64.25 15.59
C GLY A 356 27.41 -64.73 16.83
N GLY A 357 28.08 -65.44 17.75
CA GLY A 357 27.52 -65.81 19.05
C GLY A 357 27.37 -64.60 19.98
N GLN A 358 26.60 -64.75 21.06
CA GLN A 358 26.51 -63.74 22.11
C GLN A 358 27.70 -63.80 23.05
N TYR A 359 28.07 -62.68 23.66
CA TYR A 359 29.06 -62.69 24.73
C TYR A 359 28.57 -63.58 25.91
N PRO A 360 29.42 -64.44 26.50
CA PRO A 360 30.85 -64.63 26.23
C PRO A 360 31.17 -65.78 25.25
N THR A 361 30.19 -66.40 24.59
CA THR A 361 30.42 -67.59 23.74
C THR A 361 31.14 -67.27 22.43
N CYS A 362 31.10 -66.01 21.99
CA CYS A 362 31.90 -65.51 20.88
C CYS A 362 33.35 -65.17 21.28
N CYS A 363 33.69 -65.19 22.58
CA CYS A 363 35.07 -64.91 23.00
C CYS A 363 35.98 -66.12 22.76
N PRO A 364 37.25 -65.88 22.42
CA PRO A 364 38.25 -66.94 22.37
C PRO A 364 38.43 -67.57 23.76
N GLN A 365 38.71 -68.87 23.79
CA GLN A 365 38.92 -69.63 25.03
C GLN A 365 40.17 -70.50 24.93
N SER A 366 40.91 -70.63 26.04
CA SER A 366 42.04 -71.56 26.14
C SER A 366 41.59 -72.92 26.66
N TYR A 367 41.99 -73.97 25.95
CA TYR A 367 41.73 -75.36 26.31
C TYR A 367 43.04 -76.03 26.71
N CYS A 368 43.21 -76.24 28.01
CA CYS A 368 44.36 -76.95 28.57
C CYS A 368 43.94 -78.40 28.89
N PRO A 369 44.66 -79.42 28.40
CA PRO A 369 44.40 -80.80 28.77
C PRO A 369 44.66 -80.97 30.27
N THR A 370 43.66 -81.45 31.02
CA THR A 370 43.80 -81.77 32.45
C THR A 370 44.79 -82.91 32.62
N THR A 371 45.99 -82.62 33.12
CA THR A 371 46.94 -83.62 33.61
C THR A 371 46.47 -84.17 34.97
N THR A 372 45.40 -84.94 34.99
CA THR A 372 45.11 -85.84 36.12
C THR A 372 46.08 -87.01 36.05
N ALA A 373 47.29 -86.84 36.58
CA ALA A 373 48.10 -87.97 36.99
C ALA A 373 47.44 -88.61 38.24
N PRO A 374 47.10 -89.91 38.22
CA PRO A 374 46.57 -90.57 39.41
C PRO A 374 47.61 -90.54 40.54
N PRO A 375 47.19 -90.38 41.81
CA PRO A 375 48.12 -90.33 42.94
C PRO A 375 48.93 -91.65 43.02
N PRO A 376 50.24 -91.58 43.35
CA PRO A 376 51.09 -92.75 43.38
C PRO A 376 50.59 -93.77 44.42
N PRO A 377 50.66 -95.08 44.14
CA PRO A 377 50.24 -96.10 45.08
C PRO A 377 51.11 -96.06 46.36
N PRO A 378 50.53 -96.34 47.53
CA PRO A 378 51.27 -96.30 48.80
C PRO A 378 52.41 -97.34 48.80
N PRO A 379 53.54 -97.05 49.48
CA PRO A 379 54.70 -97.92 49.46
C PRO A 379 54.40 -99.29 50.06
N ALA A 380 54.79 -100.34 49.33
CA ALA A 380 54.67 -101.72 49.77
C ALA A 380 55.50 -101.93 51.04
N LYS A 381 54.83 -102.34 52.13
CA LYS A 381 55.50 -102.86 53.32
C LYS A 381 56.09 -104.23 52.98
N TYR A 382 57.41 -104.33 52.95
CA TYR A 382 58.09 -105.61 53.04
C TYR A 382 57.92 -106.15 54.48
N TYR A 383 57.63 -107.46 54.54
CA TYR A 383 57.24 -108.26 55.70
C TYR A 383 58.08 -108.04 56.97
#